data_AF-A0ABC8R5H9-F1
#
_entry.id   AF-A0ABC8R5H9-F1
#
_cell.length_a   1.000
_cell.length_b   1.000
_cell.length_c   1.000
_cell.angle_alpha   90.00
_cell.angle_beta   90.00
_cell.angle_gamma   90.00
#
_symmetry.space_group_name_H-M   'P 1'
#
loop_
_entity.id
_entity.type
_entity.pdbx_description
1 polymer ?
#
loop_
_entity_poly.entity_id
_entity_poly.type
_entity_poly.pdbx_seq_one_letter_code
_entity_poly.pdbx_strand_id
1 'polypeptide(L)'
;MSVLHRAKPSSSMGMKPPRGKLPLPLSVIILVVCAFAFLLLLYTERISSLSSTNIFRFKPCANRNHAKSHKSRKEKGAMENNPINYETDDRFEFDPNECSVAHGKWVFNSSFEPLYSDKTCPYLDPQFSCVTNGRPDSDYRHWEWQPDDCILPRFNPKIALRKLQGKRLMFVGDSLQRGQW
;
A
#
# COMPACT_ATOMS: atom_id res chain seq x y z
N MET A 1 63.02 0.22 -84.65
CA MET A 1 62.23 -0.94 -84.16
C MET A 1 63.04 -1.62 -83.06
N SER A 2 62.35 -2.23 -82.09
CA SER A 2 62.87 -2.93 -80.89
C SER A 2 63.15 -2.00 -79.70
N VAL A 3 62.13 -1.58 -78.92
CA VAL A 3 61.35 -2.29 -77.88
C VAL A 3 62.10 -2.45 -76.54
N LEU A 4 61.47 -1.89 -75.50
CA LEU A 4 61.81 -1.84 -74.07
C LEU A 4 62.27 -3.17 -73.47
N HIS A 5 63.11 -3.09 -72.42
CA HIS A 5 62.75 -3.71 -71.14
C HIS A 5 63.19 -2.85 -69.94
N ARG A 6 62.17 -2.45 -69.17
CA ARG A 6 62.24 -1.68 -67.92
C ARG A 6 62.45 -2.68 -66.79
N ALA A 7 63.59 -2.63 -66.08
CA ALA A 7 63.76 -3.36 -64.84
C ALA A 7 63.02 -2.61 -63.71
N LYS A 8 62.21 -3.34 -62.92
CA LYS A 8 61.44 -2.84 -61.79
C LYS A 8 61.94 -3.56 -60.53
N PRO A 9 62.45 -2.88 -59.49
CA PRO A 9 62.84 -3.56 -58.26
C PRO A 9 61.73 -3.55 -57.20
N SER A 10 61.64 -4.71 -56.55
CA SER A 10 61.21 -5.01 -55.17
C SER A 10 59.82 -4.58 -54.70
N SER A 11 58.91 -5.56 -54.67
CA SER A 11 57.66 -5.53 -53.92
C SER A 11 57.91 -5.73 -52.42
N SER A 12 57.51 -4.74 -51.62
CA SER A 12 57.42 -4.78 -50.16
C SER A 12 56.55 -5.96 -49.66
N MET A 13 57.12 -6.82 -48.83
CA MET A 13 56.38 -7.84 -48.07
C MET A 13 55.61 -7.18 -46.92
N GLY A 14 54.34 -6.84 -47.17
CA GLY A 14 53.40 -6.51 -46.10
C GLY A 14 52.96 -7.77 -45.36
N MET A 15 53.35 -7.89 -44.09
CA MET A 15 52.80 -8.89 -43.16
C MET A 15 51.32 -8.56 -42.91
N LYS A 16 50.41 -9.50 -43.23
CA LYS A 16 48.99 -9.41 -42.86
C LYS A 16 48.83 -9.74 -41.37
N PRO A 17 48.08 -8.95 -40.58
CA PRO A 17 47.83 -9.28 -39.18
C PRO A 17 46.87 -10.48 -39.07
N PRO A 18 46.94 -11.26 -37.98
CA PRO A 18 46.09 -12.43 -37.81
C PRO A 18 44.64 -11.98 -37.58
N ARG A 19 43.71 -12.52 -38.38
CA ARG A 19 42.27 -12.42 -38.11
C ARG A 19 41.95 -13.31 -36.91
N GLY A 20 42.01 -12.73 -35.71
CA GLY A 20 41.40 -13.32 -34.53
C GLY A 20 39.90 -13.48 -34.80
N LYS A 21 39.41 -14.72 -34.76
CA LYS A 21 37.97 -15.01 -34.78
C LYS A 21 37.42 -14.47 -33.46
N LEU A 22 36.63 -13.40 -33.52
CA LEU A 22 35.92 -12.88 -32.35
C LEU A 22 34.97 -13.98 -31.83
N PRO A 23 35.01 -14.32 -30.54
CA PRO A 23 34.17 -15.40 -30.02
C PRO A 23 32.72 -14.90 -29.95
N LEU A 24 31.83 -15.63 -30.65
CA LEU A 24 30.38 -15.43 -30.73
C LEU A 24 29.94 -14.09 -31.39
N PRO A 25 28.87 -14.09 -32.21
CA PRO A 25 28.37 -12.87 -32.80
C PRO A 25 27.88 -11.92 -31.68
N LEU A 26 28.20 -10.63 -31.78
CA LEU A 26 27.83 -9.60 -30.80
C LEU A 26 26.33 -9.62 -30.44
N SER A 27 25.47 -10.04 -31.37
CA SER A 27 24.03 -10.23 -31.13
C SER A 27 23.73 -11.27 -30.05
N VAL A 28 24.47 -12.38 -29.99
CA VAL A 28 24.29 -13.42 -28.97
C VAL A 28 24.72 -12.90 -27.60
N ILE A 29 25.81 -12.12 -27.55
CA ILE A 29 26.27 -11.50 -26.30
C ILE A 29 25.20 -10.53 -25.77
N ILE A 30 24.62 -9.69 -26.63
CA ILE A 30 23.55 -8.76 -26.25
C ILE A 30 22.32 -9.52 -25.74
N LEU A 31 21.88 -10.57 -26.43
CA LEU A 31 20.73 -11.38 -26.00
C LEU A 31 20.96 -12.03 -24.63
N VAL A 32 22.16 -12.55 -24.39
CA VAL A 32 22.52 -13.14 -23.09
C VAL A 32 22.53 -12.08 -21.99
N VAL A 33 23.13 -10.91 -22.24
CA VAL A 33 23.15 -9.80 -21.28
C VAL A 33 21.74 -9.30 -20.97
N CYS A 34 20.88 -9.15 -21.99
CA CYS A 34 19.48 -8.78 -21.81
C CYS A 34 18.73 -9.84 -20.99
N ALA A 35 18.89 -11.13 -21.30
CA ALA A 35 18.25 -12.21 -20.56
C ALA A 35 18.68 -12.23 -19.08
N PHE A 36 19.96 -12.05 -18.79
CA PHE A 36 20.46 -11.93 -17.42
C PHE A 36 19.91 -10.68 -16.71
N ALA A 37 19.85 -9.53 -17.39
CA ALA A 37 19.27 -8.32 -16.82
C ALA A 37 17.77 -8.49 -16.51
N PHE A 38 16.99 -9.11 -17.41
CA PHE A 38 15.58 -9.42 -17.16
C PHE A 38 15.39 -10.40 -16.01
N LEU A 39 16.21 -11.45 -15.93
CA LEU A 39 16.18 -12.40 -14.80
C LEU A 39 16.54 -11.72 -13.47
N LEU A 40 17.51 -10.80 -13.46
CA LEU A 40 17.84 -10.00 -12.29
C LEU A 40 16.68 -9.07 -11.91
N LEU A 41 16.04 -8.40 -12.87
CA LEU A 41 14.89 -7.55 -12.61
C LEU A 41 13.70 -8.34 -12.03
N LEU A 42 13.38 -9.49 -12.61
CA LEU A 42 12.33 -10.38 -12.11
C LEU A 42 12.68 -10.96 -10.74
N TYR A 43 13.96 -11.23 -10.48
CA TYR A 43 14.44 -11.63 -9.16
C TYR A 43 14.34 -10.48 -8.15
N THR A 44 14.65 -9.25 -8.54
CA THR A 44 14.50 -8.07 -7.66
C THR A 44 13.05 -7.70 -7.41
N GLU A 45 12.13 -7.90 -8.37
CA GLU A 45 10.68 -7.77 -8.19
C GLU A 45 10.11 -8.86 -7.27
N ARG A 46 10.60 -10.11 -7.40
CA ARG A 46 10.28 -11.18 -6.44
C ARG A 46 10.88 -10.93 -5.07
N ILE A 47 12.07 -10.34 -4.99
CA ILE A 47 12.68 -9.98 -3.72
C ILE A 47 11.97 -8.77 -3.13
N SER A 48 11.56 -7.77 -3.88
CA SER A 48 10.79 -6.65 -3.33
C SER A 48 9.42 -7.09 -2.83
N SER A 49 8.82 -8.14 -3.42
CA SER A 49 7.61 -8.78 -2.86
C SER A 49 7.86 -9.67 -1.64
N LEU A 50 9.09 -10.21 -1.47
CA LEU A 50 9.51 -11.00 -0.30
C LEU A 50 10.29 -10.19 0.76
N SER A 51 10.65 -8.95 0.45
CA SER A 51 11.40 -7.99 1.27
C SER A 51 10.54 -6.76 1.51
N SER A 52 9.31 -6.97 1.98
CA SER A 52 8.55 -5.95 2.69
C SER A 52 9.14 -5.65 4.08
N THR A 53 10.38 -6.05 4.36
CA THR A 53 11.12 -5.64 5.55
C THR A 53 12.29 -4.74 5.18
N ASN A 54 12.11 -3.46 5.50
CA ASN A 54 13.12 -2.40 5.70
C ASN A 54 13.72 -1.72 4.44
N ILE A 55 13.22 -0.52 4.12
CA ILE A 55 14.07 0.60 3.63
C ILE A 55 13.52 1.99 4.00
N PHE A 56 12.23 2.16 4.34
CA PHE A 56 11.75 3.40 4.97
C PHE A 56 11.65 3.26 6.50
N ARG A 57 12.81 3.12 7.16
CA ARG A 57 12.94 3.42 8.60
C ARG A 57 12.92 4.94 8.75
N PHE A 58 11.73 5.53 8.88
CA PHE A 58 11.63 6.77 9.63
C PHE A 58 12.20 6.48 11.03
N LYS A 59 13.14 7.31 11.48
CA LYS A 59 13.76 7.21 12.80
C LYS A 59 12.68 6.90 13.86
N PRO A 60 12.73 5.77 14.57
CA PRO A 60 11.94 5.62 15.78
C PRO A 60 12.58 6.54 16.81
N CYS A 61 11.83 7.52 17.30
CA CYS A 61 12.21 8.22 18.51
C CYS A 61 12.30 7.18 19.62
N ALA A 62 13.51 6.97 20.15
CA ALA A 62 13.66 6.26 21.41
C ALA A 62 12.87 7.03 22.47
N ASN A 63 11.89 6.38 23.11
CA ASN A 63 11.47 6.83 24.43
C ASN A 63 11.36 5.65 25.40
N ARG A 64 11.86 5.95 26.59
CA ARG A 64 12.21 5.07 27.68
C ARG A 64 10.96 4.40 28.26
N ASN A 65 11.14 3.14 28.65
CA ASN A 65 10.51 2.46 29.78
C ASN A 65 9.29 3.18 30.38
N HIS A 66 8.10 2.73 30.02
CA HIS A 66 6.97 2.77 30.93
C HIS A 66 6.25 1.43 30.89
N ALA A 67 6.80 0.46 31.61
CA ALA A 67 5.99 -0.66 32.08
C ALA A 67 4.84 -0.06 32.92
N LYS A 68 3.61 -0.16 32.41
CA LYS A 68 2.41 -0.08 33.24
C LYS A 68 1.55 -1.30 32.95
N SER A 69 1.78 -2.33 33.76
CA SER A 69 0.80 -3.37 34.04
C SER A 69 -0.48 -2.70 34.53
N HIS A 70 -1.57 -2.80 33.77
CA HIS A 70 -2.91 -2.48 34.27
C HIS A 70 -3.74 -3.75 34.42
N LYS A 71 -3.77 -4.20 35.67
CA LYS A 71 -4.59 -5.25 36.25
C LYS A 71 -6.07 -4.85 36.16
N SER A 72 -6.88 -5.56 35.37
CA SER A 72 -8.34 -5.42 35.39
C SER A 72 -8.89 -5.90 36.74
N ARG A 73 -9.36 -4.95 37.56
CA ARG A 73 -10.13 -5.24 38.78
C ARG A 73 -11.62 -5.21 38.43
N LYS A 74 -12.27 -6.38 38.57
CA LYS A 74 -13.73 -6.54 38.58
C LYS A 74 -14.30 -5.88 39.83
N GLU A 75 -15.23 -4.94 39.69
CA GLU A 75 -16.13 -4.54 40.79
C GLU A 75 -17.56 -4.36 40.25
N LYS A 76 -18.53 -4.83 41.06
CA LYS A 76 -19.96 -4.98 40.75
C LYS A 76 -20.74 -3.76 41.25
N GLY A 77 -21.66 -3.26 40.43
CA GLY A 77 -23.00 -2.78 40.82
C GLY A 77 -23.15 -1.41 41.50
N ALA A 78 -23.82 -0.46 40.81
CA ALA A 78 -25.03 0.25 41.25
C ALA A 78 -25.40 1.32 40.20
N MET A 79 -26.70 1.46 39.91
CA MET A 79 -27.25 2.43 38.95
C MET A 79 -27.43 3.79 39.63
N GLU A 80 -26.69 4.80 39.18
CA GLU A 80 -26.87 6.20 39.58
C GLU A 80 -27.06 7.06 38.32
N ASN A 81 -28.19 7.76 38.25
CA ASN A 81 -28.55 8.64 37.15
C ASN A 81 -27.77 9.95 37.27
N ASN A 82 -26.52 9.95 36.81
CA ASN A 82 -25.74 11.16 36.60
C ASN A 82 -25.66 11.43 35.09
N PRO A 83 -25.83 12.69 34.62
CA PRO A 83 -25.66 12.98 33.21
C PRO A 83 -24.21 12.64 32.86
N ILE A 84 -24.03 11.70 31.94
CA ILE A 84 -22.71 11.26 31.49
C ILE A 84 -22.04 12.47 30.85
N ASN A 85 -21.26 13.20 31.65
CA ASN A 85 -20.19 14.03 31.14
C ASN A 85 -19.26 13.05 30.43
N TYR A 86 -19.42 12.96 29.12
CA TYR A 86 -18.48 12.28 28.23
C TYR A 86 -17.23 13.17 28.18
N GLU A 87 -16.55 13.31 29.32
CA GLU A 87 -15.13 13.59 29.36
C GLU A 87 -14.54 12.58 28.42
N THR A 88 -14.08 13.11 27.29
CA THR A 88 -13.53 12.39 26.17
C THR A 88 -12.47 11.47 26.77
N ASP A 89 -12.73 10.16 26.77
CA ASP A 89 -11.65 9.20 26.97
C ASP A 89 -10.79 9.29 25.71
N ASP A 90 -9.95 10.31 25.66
CA ASP A 90 -8.94 10.56 24.63
C ASP A 90 -7.86 9.46 24.63
N ARG A 91 -8.05 8.41 25.45
CA ARG A 91 -7.08 7.35 25.73
C ARG A 91 -7.19 6.15 24.78
N PHE A 92 -8.16 6.10 23.87
CA PHE A 92 -8.08 5.12 22.77
C PHE A 92 -7.02 5.58 21.77
N GLU A 93 -5.78 5.29 22.11
CA GLU A 93 -4.63 5.37 21.22
C GLU A 93 -4.55 4.05 20.44
N PHE A 94 -4.68 4.13 19.12
CA PHE A 94 -4.56 2.96 18.27
C PHE A 94 -3.09 2.55 18.18
N ASP A 95 -2.75 1.37 18.70
CA ASP A 95 -1.42 0.79 18.53
C ASP A 95 -1.42 -0.21 17.35
N PRO A 96 -0.77 0.13 16.22
CA PRO A 96 -0.69 -0.76 15.07
C PRO A 96 0.14 -2.02 15.32
N ASN A 97 0.94 -2.08 16.39
CA ASN A 97 1.69 -3.28 16.77
C ASN A 97 0.84 -4.28 17.56
N GLU A 98 -0.22 -3.81 18.23
CA GLU A 98 -1.15 -4.65 18.99
C GLU A 98 -2.39 -5.03 18.17
N CYS A 99 -2.79 -4.19 17.21
CA CYS A 99 -3.90 -4.50 16.30
C CYS A 99 -3.61 -4.13 14.85
N SER A 100 -3.55 -5.14 13.98
CA SER A 100 -3.51 -4.92 12.54
C SER A 100 -4.92 -4.75 11.97
N VAL A 101 -5.22 -3.57 11.41
CA VAL A 101 -6.49 -3.33 10.69
C VAL A 101 -6.53 -3.96 9.30
N ALA A 102 -5.37 -4.35 8.76
CA ALA A 102 -5.24 -4.86 7.39
C ALA A 102 -5.59 -6.34 7.27
N HIS A 103 -5.50 -7.11 8.36
CA HIS A 103 -5.82 -8.53 8.42
C HIS A 103 -7.09 -8.75 9.20
N GLY A 104 -7.96 -9.63 8.69
CA GLY A 104 -9.28 -9.86 9.23
C GLY A 104 -10.18 -10.55 8.24
N LYS A 105 -11.48 -10.49 8.53
CA LYS A 105 -12.52 -11.10 7.71
C LYS A 105 -13.78 -10.25 7.69
N TRP A 106 -14.52 -10.39 6.60
CA TRP A 106 -15.87 -9.87 6.51
C TRP A 106 -16.82 -10.77 7.28
N VAL A 107 -17.59 -10.18 8.19
CA VAL A 107 -18.62 -10.88 8.96
C VAL A 107 -19.97 -10.25 8.64
N PHE A 108 -20.93 -11.10 8.28
CA PHE A 108 -22.30 -10.67 8.06
C PHE A 108 -23.02 -10.50 9.39
N ASN A 109 -23.63 -9.34 9.60
CA ASN A 109 -24.37 -9.01 10.81
C ASN A 109 -25.72 -8.38 10.43
N SER A 110 -26.78 -9.19 10.45
CA SER A 110 -28.14 -8.73 10.12
C SER A 110 -28.70 -7.68 11.09
N SER A 111 -28.12 -7.56 12.29
CA SER A 111 -28.50 -6.56 13.28
C SER A 111 -27.63 -5.29 13.19
N PHE A 112 -26.63 -5.27 12.30
CA PHE A 112 -25.81 -4.09 12.08
C PHE A 112 -26.64 -3.00 11.41
N GLU A 113 -26.64 -1.82 12.02
CA GLU A 113 -27.31 -0.65 11.46
C GLU A 113 -26.24 0.34 10.97
N PRO A 114 -26.15 0.58 9.64
CA PRO A 114 -25.26 1.58 9.08
C PRO A 114 -25.52 2.95 9.68
N LEU A 115 -24.46 3.73 9.90
CA LEU A 115 -24.55 5.08 10.47
C LEU A 115 -25.34 6.05 9.59
N TYR A 116 -25.41 5.77 8.30
CA TYR A 116 -26.16 6.54 7.32
C TYR A 116 -26.63 5.62 6.19
N SER A 117 -27.62 6.11 5.45
CA SER A 117 -28.04 5.57 4.17
C SER A 117 -27.96 6.64 3.10
N ASP A 118 -28.05 6.22 1.84
CA ASP A 118 -28.17 7.12 0.68
C ASP A 118 -29.45 7.98 0.69
N LYS A 119 -30.46 7.61 1.49
CA LYS A 119 -31.68 8.41 1.70
C LYS A 119 -31.53 9.45 2.81
N THR A 120 -30.66 9.21 3.79
CA THR A 120 -30.49 10.09 4.96
C THR A 120 -29.33 11.06 4.81
N CYS A 121 -28.40 10.82 3.87
CA CYS A 121 -27.27 11.68 3.60
C CYS A 121 -27.52 12.53 2.33
N PRO A 122 -27.86 13.83 2.46
CA PRO A 122 -28.14 14.68 1.31
C PRO A 122 -26.88 15.07 0.51
N TYR A 123 -25.69 14.73 1.03
CA TYR A 123 -24.40 15.06 0.42
C TYR A 123 -23.83 13.93 -0.42
N LEU A 124 -24.48 12.75 -0.45
CA LEU A 124 -23.99 11.62 -1.22
C LEU A 124 -24.17 11.87 -2.72
N ASP A 125 -23.09 11.77 -3.49
CA ASP A 125 -23.13 11.91 -4.94
C ASP A 125 -24.09 10.87 -5.56
N PRO A 126 -24.93 11.25 -6.55
CA PRO A 126 -25.88 10.33 -7.19
C PRO A 126 -25.24 9.07 -7.77
N GLN A 127 -23.95 9.12 -8.12
CA GLN A 127 -23.19 7.98 -8.64
C GLN A 127 -23.03 6.85 -7.60
N PHE A 128 -23.14 7.15 -6.30
CA PHE A 128 -22.98 6.21 -5.19
C PHE A 128 -24.32 5.85 -4.50
N SER A 129 -25.42 6.47 -4.89
CA SER A 129 -26.74 6.30 -4.27
C SER A 129 -27.50 5.08 -4.80
N CYS A 130 -26.96 3.87 -4.56
CA CYS A 130 -27.47 2.64 -5.17
C CYS A 130 -28.96 2.35 -4.93
N VAL A 131 -29.48 2.56 -3.71
CA VAL A 131 -30.90 2.27 -3.39
C VAL A 131 -31.79 3.29 -4.09
N THR A 132 -31.41 4.57 -4.06
CA THR A 132 -32.11 5.63 -4.81
C THR A 132 -32.06 5.38 -6.32
N ASN A 133 -30.98 4.78 -6.82
CA ASN A 133 -30.82 4.39 -8.23
C ASN A 133 -31.52 3.07 -8.59
N GLY A 134 -32.32 2.48 -7.69
CA GLY A 134 -33.18 1.34 -7.99
C GLY A 134 -32.58 -0.04 -7.67
N ARG A 135 -31.46 -0.11 -6.96
CA ARG A 135 -30.94 -1.41 -6.48
C ARG A 135 -31.93 -2.05 -5.50
N PRO A 136 -32.40 -3.29 -5.75
CA PRO A 136 -33.46 -3.91 -4.95
C PRO A 136 -32.95 -4.60 -3.68
N ASP A 137 -31.72 -5.12 -3.69
CA ASP A 137 -31.11 -5.80 -2.55
C ASP A 137 -30.41 -4.81 -1.61
N SER A 138 -30.31 -5.15 -0.32
CA SER A 138 -29.69 -4.28 0.68
C SER A 138 -28.71 -4.95 1.63
N ASP A 139 -28.51 -6.26 1.48
CA ASP A 139 -27.68 -7.08 2.36
C ASP A 139 -26.20 -6.73 2.32
N TYR A 140 -25.75 -6.09 1.23
CA TYR A 140 -24.38 -5.59 1.10
C TYR A 140 -24.00 -4.58 2.21
N ARG A 141 -24.99 -3.94 2.85
CA ARG A 141 -24.76 -2.95 3.93
C ARG A 141 -24.57 -3.57 5.31
N HIS A 142 -24.83 -4.87 5.45
CA HIS A 142 -24.76 -5.61 6.72
C HIS A 142 -23.42 -6.34 6.93
N TRP A 143 -22.46 -6.11 6.04
CA TRP A 143 -21.11 -6.67 6.16
C TRP A 143 -20.21 -5.73 6.96
N GLU A 144 -19.56 -6.28 7.98
CA GLU A 144 -18.62 -5.57 8.84
C GLU A 144 -17.23 -6.18 8.70
N TRP A 145 -16.21 -5.33 8.60
CA TRP A 145 -14.82 -5.77 8.62
C TRP A 145 -14.40 -6.00 10.07
N GLN A 146 -14.04 -7.24 10.40
CA GLN A 146 -13.56 -7.62 11.72
C GLN A 146 -12.07 -7.97 11.65
N PRO A 147 -11.18 -7.13 12.21
CA PRO A 147 -9.77 -7.47 12.37
C PRO A 147 -9.59 -8.72 13.25
N ASP A 148 -8.51 -9.47 13.01
CA ASP A 148 -8.26 -10.71 13.74
C ASP A 148 -7.76 -10.45 15.18
N ASP A 149 -6.98 -9.39 15.35
CA ASP A 149 -6.25 -9.12 16.60
C ASP A 149 -7.04 -8.25 17.59
N CYS A 150 -8.08 -7.55 17.14
CA CYS A 150 -8.84 -6.65 18.00
C CYS A 150 -10.26 -6.35 17.52
N ILE A 151 -11.03 -5.70 18.39
CA ILE A 151 -12.35 -5.15 18.08
C ILE A 151 -12.19 -3.64 17.89
N LEU A 152 -12.60 -3.13 16.72
CA LEU A 152 -12.56 -1.69 16.46
C LEU A 152 -13.66 -0.96 17.22
N PRO A 153 -13.37 0.24 17.75
CA PRO A 153 -14.41 1.05 18.39
C PRO A 153 -15.43 1.50 17.36
N ARG A 154 -16.71 1.52 17.76
CA ARG A 154 -17.78 2.06 16.90
C ARG A 154 -17.51 3.55 16.64
N PHE A 155 -17.65 3.96 15.39
CA PHE A 155 -17.44 5.35 15.01
C PHE A 155 -18.45 6.28 15.69
N ASN A 156 -17.93 7.38 16.25
CA ASN A 156 -18.73 8.44 16.88
C ASN A 156 -18.46 9.78 16.17
N PRO A 157 -19.43 10.34 15.43
CA PRO A 157 -19.22 11.56 14.65
C PRO A 157 -18.89 12.77 15.51
N LYS A 158 -19.43 12.85 16.74
CA LYS A 158 -19.14 13.97 17.66
C LYS A 158 -17.69 13.97 18.13
N ILE A 159 -17.10 12.79 18.33
CA ILE A 159 -15.68 12.69 18.69
C ILE A 159 -14.81 13.06 17.49
N ALA A 160 -15.11 12.52 16.31
CA ALA A 160 -14.38 12.81 15.08
C ALA A 160 -14.38 14.32 14.75
N LEU A 161 -15.55 14.98 14.81
CA LEU A 161 -15.67 16.41 14.54
C LEU A 161 -14.96 17.28 15.58
N ARG A 162 -14.98 16.89 16.86
CA ARG A 162 -14.18 17.57 17.90
C ARG A 162 -12.68 17.51 17.59
N LYS A 163 -12.17 16.34 17.16
CA LYS A 163 -10.76 16.20 16.77
C LYS A 163 -10.39 17.03 15.52
N LEU A 164 -11.36 17.29 14.65
CA LEU A 164 -11.22 18.10 13.43
C LEU A 164 -11.52 19.60 13.64
N GLN A 165 -11.94 20.02 14.84
CA GLN A 165 -12.30 21.41 15.09
C GLN A 165 -11.10 22.34 14.86
N GLY A 166 -11.30 23.39 14.03
CA GLY A 166 -10.25 24.33 13.65
C GLY A 166 -9.21 23.77 12.66
N LYS A 167 -9.42 22.54 12.15
CA LYS A 167 -8.55 21.87 11.17
C LYS A 167 -9.28 21.68 9.85
N ARG A 168 -8.52 21.39 8.80
CA ARG A 168 -9.04 21.04 7.47
C ARG A 168 -8.60 19.61 7.15
N LEU A 169 -9.57 18.74 6.82
CA LEU A 169 -9.32 17.40 6.30
C LEU A 169 -9.51 17.44 4.78
N MET A 170 -8.55 16.92 4.03
CA MET A 170 -8.60 16.85 2.57
C MET A 170 -8.20 15.46 2.11
N PHE A 171 -8.97 14.90 1.19
CA PHE A 171 -8.67 13.65 0.50
C PHE A 171 -8.05 14.00 -0.86
N VAL A 172 -6.89 13.40 -1.16
CA VAL A 172 -6.14 13.65 -2.41
C VAL A 172 -5.84 12.30 -3.05
N GLY A 173 -6.46 12.03 -4.19
CA GLY A 173 -6.29 10.78 -4.92
C GLY A 173 -7.07 10.73 -6.22
N ASP A 174 -7.28 9.53 -6.74
CA ASP A 174 -8.03 9.26 -7.96
C ASP A 174 -9.55 9.17 -7.69
N SER A 175 -10.29 8.63 -8.66
CA SER A 175 -11.73 8.43 -8.55
C SER A 175 -12.14 7.43 -7.47
N LEU A 176 -11.27 6.49 -7.06
CA LEU A 176 -11.56 5.58 -5.96
C LEU A 176 -11.53 6.32 -4.63
N GLN A 177 -10.58 7.24 -4.48
CA GLN A 177 -10.50 8.06 -3.27
C GLN A 177 -11.68 9.03 -3.14
N ARG A 178 -12.29 9.45 -4.25
CA ARG A 178 -13.55 10.21 -4.23
C ARG A 178 -14.70 9.43 -3.58
N GLY A 179 -14.72 8.10 -3.69
CA GLY A 179 -15.72 7.27 -3.01
C GLY A 179 -15.54 7.17 -1.49
N GLN A 180 -14.38 7.57 -0.95
CA GLN A 180 -14.10 7.60 0.49
C GLN A 180 -14.40 8.95 1.16
N TRP A 181 -14.48 10.03 0.36
CA TRP A 181 -14.70 11.41 0.82
C TRP A 181 -16.17 11.68 1.16
#